data_AF-A0A1V3JTH4-F1
#
_entry.id   AF-A0A1V3JTH4-F1
#
_cell.length_a   1.000
_cell.length_b   1.000
_cell.length_c   1.000
_cell.angle_alpha   90.00
_cell.angle_beta   90.00
_cell.angle_gamma   90.00
#
_symmetry.space_group_name_H-M   'P 1'
#
loop_
_entity.id
_entity.type
_entity.pdbx_description
1 polymer ?
#
loop_
_entity_poly.entity_id
_entity_poly.type
_entity_poly.pdbx_seq_one_letter_code
_entity_poly.pdbx_strand_id
1 'polypeptide(L)'
;MKKELKLYVLLDTVLMPKVWLNLEAWQLNFEPLYQGDYQLIAEAIPYLIELDQSVNSRVVKEFFTSEDYHSALFICSYFSIEELVKRLAFFYHVEDDRGIPYLRRFFDI
;
A
#
# COMPACT_ATOMS: atom_id res chain seq x y z
N MET A 1 -5.78 15.07 -20.50
CA MET A 1 -6.40 13.78 -20.11
C MET A 1 -7.27 14.01 -18.88
N LYS A 2 -8.50 13.49 -18.84
CA LYS A 2 -9.27 13.43 -17.59
C LYS A 2 -8.55 12.48 -16.65
N LYS A 3 -8.25 12.93 -15.43
CA LYS A 3 -7.76 12.06 -14.38
C LYS A 3 -8.97 11.40 -13.72
N GLU A 4 -8.96 10.09 -13.64
CA GLU A 4 -9.98 9.32 -12.93
C GLU A 4 -9.59 9.22 -11.47
N LEU A 5 -10.57 9.33 -10.57
CA LEU A 5 -10.34 9.14 -9.14
C LEU A 5 -10.26 7.64 -8.88
N LYS A 6 -9.13 7.18 -8.36
CA LYS A 6 -8.86 5.78 -8.04
C LYS A 6 -8.76 5.58 -6.54
N LEU A 7 -9.07 4.37 -6.10
CA LEU A 7 -8.91 3.95 -4.72
C LEU A 7 -7.72 3.02 -4.62
N TYR A 8 -6.90 3.24 -3.59
CA TYR A 8 -5.76 2.40 -3.26
C TYR A 8 -5.87 1.94 -1.82
N VAL A 9 -5.30 0.78 -1.54
CA VAL A 9 -5.06 0.30 -0.18
C VAL A 9 -3.57 0.16 0.05
N LEU A 10 -3.10 0.70 1.17
CA LEU A 10 -1.76 0.53 1.66
C LEU A 10 -1.79 -0.36 2.90
N LEU A 11 -1.01 -1.43 2.86
CA LEU A 11 -1.06 -2.50 3.85
C LEU A 11 0.26 -2.57 4.61
N ASP A 12 0.17 -2.72 5.92
CA ASP A 12 1.34 -2.91 6.78
C ASP A 12 2.05 -4.24 6.49
N THR A 13 3.34 -4.24 6.84
CA THR A 13 4.26 -5.36 6.90
C THR A 13 3.67 -6.59 7.61
N VAL A 14 2.90 -6.40 8.69
CA VAL A 14 2.25 -7.49 9.44
C VAL A 14 1.20 -8.23 8.61
N LEU A 15 0.55 -7.56 7.66
CA LEU A 15 -0.45 -8.16 6.77
C LEU A 15 0.18 -8.80 5.52
N MET A 16 1.46 -8.52 5.25
CA MET A 16 2.14 -9.00 4.04
C MET A 16 2.18 -10.52 3.87
N PRO A 17 2.36 -11.35 4.92
CA PRO A 17 2.30 -12.81 4.74
C PRO A 17 0.97 -13.31 4.17
N LYS A 18 -0.16 -12.65 4.50
CA LYS A 18 -1.49 -13.00 3.97
C LYS A 18 -1.69 -12.46 2.56
N VAL A 19 -1.11 -11.31 2.26
CA VAL A 19 -1.29 -10.58 1.00
C VAL A 19 -0.40 -11.15 -0.10
N TRP A 20 0.88 -11.38 0.19
CA TRP A 20 1.92 -11.75 -0.79
C TRP A 20 1.51 -12.96 -1.61
N LEU A 21 1.07 -14.03 -0.93
CA LEU A 21 0.70 -15.29 -1.58
C LEU A 21 -0.49 -15.15 -2.54
N ASN A 22 -1.25 -14.06 -2.44
CA ASN A 22 -2.46 -13.84 -3.23
C ASN A 22 -2.34 -12.70 -4.26
N LEU A 23 -1.27 -11.88 -4.22
CA LEU A 23 -1.11 -10.70 -5.09
C LEU A 23 -1.29 -11.03 -6.58
N GLU A 24 -0.62 -12.07 -7.07
CA GLU A 24 -0.75 -12.50 -8.46
C GLU A 24 -2.17 -13.03 -8.78
N ALA A 25 -2.77 -13.76 -7.84
CA ALA A 25 -4.10 -14.35 -8.01
C ALA A 25 -5.22 -13.31 -8.02
N TRP A 26 -5.03 -12.17 -7.35
CA TRP A 26 -6.00 -11.09 -7.31
C TRP A 26 -6.12 -10.35 -8.63
N GLN A 27 -5.07 -10.36 -9.45
CA GLN A 27 -4.98 -9.64 -10.74
C GLN A 27 -5.18 -8.12 -10.63
N LEU A 28 -5.14 -7.57 -9.41
CA LEU A 28 -5.18 -6.14 -9.16
C LEU A 28 -3.82 -5.52 -9.47
N ASN A 29 -3.80 -4.25 -9.89
CA ASN A 29 -2.55 -3.53 -10.03
C ASN A 29 -1.96 -3.26 -8.64
N PHE A 30 -0.69 -3.56 -8.45
CA PHE A 30 0.03 -3.28 -7.22
C PHE A 30 1.47 -2.85 -7.51
N GLU A 31 2.02 -2.06 -6.62
CA GLU A 31 3.42 -1.65 -6.67
C GLU A 31 4.02 -1.71 -5.25
N PRO A 32 5.22 -2.28 -5.08
CA PRO A 32 5.94 -2.16 -3.82
C PRO A 32 6.31 -0.69 -3.58
N LEU A 33 6.17 -0.21 -2.34
CA LEU A 33 6.56 1.17 -2.02
C LEU A 33 8.06 1.45 -2.18
N TYR A 34 8.89 0.40 -2.24
CA TYR A 34 10.34 0.51 -2.34
C TYR A 34 10.89 -0.47 -3.38
N GLN A 35 11.77 0.03 -4.26
CA GLN A 35 12.43 -0.74 -5.33
C GLN A 35 13.97 -0.60 -5.29
N GLY A 36 14.57 -0.25 -4.14
CA GLY A 36 16.02 -0.03 -3.94
C GLY A 36 16.72 -1.07 -3.06
N ASP A 37 17.94 -0.79 -2.58
CA ASP A 37 18.73 -1.71 -1.72
C ASP A 37 18.17 -1.76 -0.29
N TYR A 38 17.36 -2.78 0.00
CA TYR A 38 16.44 -2.88 1.14
C TYR A 38 17.05 -3.52 2.40
N GLN A 39 18.37 -3.70 2.49
CA GLN A 39 19.00 -4.37 3.64
C GLN A 39 18.79 -3.65 4.99
N LEU A 40 18.47 -2.35 4.98
CA LEU A 40 18.15 -1.57 6.17
C LEU A 40 16.64 -1.55 6.51
N ILE A 41 15.79 -1.98 5.58
CA ILE A 41 14.33 -2.08 5.72
C ILE A 41 14.00 -3.57 5.84
N ALA A 42 14.51 -4.21 6.90
CA ALA A 42 14.40 -5.65 7.11
C ALA A 42 12.98 -6.14 7.47
N GLU A 43 12.00 -5.25 7.55
CA GLU A 43 10.61 -5.54 7.88
C GLU A 43 9.74 -5.14 6.69
N ALA A 44 9.18 -6.14 6.01
CA ALA A 44 8.37 -6.16 4.79
C ALA A 44 8.08 -4.81 4.09
N ILE A 45 8.39 -4.70 2.80
CA ILE A 45 8.03 -3.51 2.01
C ILE A 45 6.49 -3.46 1.88
N PRO A 46 5.82 -2.40 2.36
CA PRO A 46 4.38 -2.28 2.22
C PRO A 46 4.00 -2.11 0.75
N TYR A 47 2.97 -2.84 0.30
CA TYR A 47 2.46 -2.76 -1.05
C TYR A 47 1.31 -1.77 -1.11
N LEU A 48 1.31 -0.96 -2.16
CA LEU A 48 0.15 -0.19 -2.57
C LEU A 48 -0.61 -1.01 -3.62
N ILE A 49 -1.92 -1.21 -3.42
CA ILE A 49 -2.77 -1.98 -4.34
C ILE A 49 -3.90 -1.07 -4.82
N GLU A 50 -4.13 -1.01 -6.12
CA GLU A 50 -5.27 -0.33 -6.72
C GLU A 50 -6.53 -1.21 -6.59
N LEU A 51 -7.57 -0.69 -5.95
CA LEU A 51 -8.81 -1.41 -5.69
C LEU A 51 -9.81 -1.21 -6.83
N ASP A 52 -9.66 -2.00 -7.89
CA ASP A 52 -10.58 -2.00 -9.03
C ASP A 52 -11.63 -3.12 -8.93
N GLN A 53 -12.88 -2.73 -8.66
CA GLN A 53 -14.01 -3.66 -8.57
C GLN A 53 -14.33 -4.35 -9.90
N SER A 54 -14.01 -3.72 -11.03
CA SER A 54 -14.24 -4.30 -12.36
C SER A 54 -13.29 -5.47 -12.64
N VAL A 55 -12.11 -5.47 -12.01
CA VAL A 55 -11.11 -6.54 -12.11
C VAL A 55 -11.40 -7.64 -11.11
N ASN A 56 -11.57 -7.31 -9.83
CA ASN A 56 -11.80 -8.31 -8.78
C ASN A 56 -12.69 -7.80 -7.65
N SER A 57 -13.99 -7.74 -7.90
CA SER A 57 -14.99 -7.29 -6.92
C SER A 57 -14.97 -8.07 -5.60
N ARG A 58 -14.67 -9.37 -5.63
CA ARG A 58 -14.62 -10.22 -4.43
C ARG A 58 -13.51 -9.75 -3.49
N VAL A 59 -12.30 -9.61 -4.00
CA VAL A 59 -11.12 -9.20 -3.20
C VAL A 59 -11.28 -7.76 -2.73
N VAL A 60 -11.75 -6.88 -3.60
CA VAL A 60 -12.01 -5.48 -3.21
C VAL A 60 -13.02 -5.42 -2.06
N LYS A 61 -14.09 -6.22 -2.11
CA LYS A 61 -15.05 -6.30 -1.00
C LYS A 61 -14.41 -6.82 0.27
N GLU A 62 -13.55 -7.83 0.17
CA GLU A 62 -12.84 -8.43 1.31
C GLU A 62 -12.02 -7.38 2.09
N PHE A 63 -11.31 -6.50 1.39
CA PHE A 63 -10.57 -5.39 2.00
C PHE A 63 -11.44 -4.49 2.89
N PHE A 64 -12.73 -4.34 2.59
CA PHE A 64 -13.64 -3.50 3.40
C PHE A 64 -14.37 -4.26 4.50
N THR A 65 -14.48 -5.59 4.40
CA THR A 65 -15.35 -6.38 5.29
C THR A 65 -14.60 -7.31 6.23
N SER A 66 -13.36 -7.68 5.91
CA SER A 66 -12.57 -8.56 6.77
C SER A 66 -11.91 -7.77 7.89
N GLU A 67 -11.97 -8.30 9.12
CA GLU A 67 -11.26 -7.73 10.27
C GLU A 67 -9.74 -7.72 10.04
N ASP A 68 -9.22 -8.62 9.20
CA ASP A 68 -7.81 -8.70 8.87
C ASP A 68 -7.24 -7.42 8.26
N TYR A 69 -8.06 -6.57 7.65
CA TYR A 69 -7.61 -5.34 6.97
C TYR A 69 -8.02 -4.07 7.73
N HIS A 70 -8.39 -4.15 9.01
CA HIS A 70 -8.85 -2.97 9.77
C HIS A 70 -7.76 -1.88 9.92
N SER A 71 -6.49 -2.26 9.87
CA SER A 71 -5.33 -1.36 9.98
C SER A 71 -4.84 -0.85 8.62
N ALA A 72 -5.52 -1.23 7.54
CA ALA A 72 -5.17 -0.79 6.20
C ALA A 72 -5.47 0.71 6.01
N LEU A 73 -4.57 1.40 5.29
CA LEU A 73 -4.79 2.79 4.89
C LEU A 73 -5.43 2.85 3.51
N PHE A 74 -6.62 3.40 3.42
CA PHE A 74 -7.30 3.65 2.15
C PHE A 74 -7.00 5.07 1.62
N ILE A 75 -6.61 5.16 0.36
CA ILE A 75 -6.18 6.41 -0.28
C ILE A 75 -6.97 6.61 -1.56
N CYS A 76 -7.73 7.69 -1.64
CA CYS A 76 -8.35 8.14 -2.90
C CYS A 76 -7.40 9.13 -3.60
N SER A 77 -7.05 8.89 -4.86
CA SER A 77 -6.13 9.75 -5.61
C SER A 77 -6.41 9.77 -7.11
N TYR A 78 -6.08 10.90 -7.73
CA TYR A 78 -6.07 11.07 -9.19
C TYR A 78 -4.72 10.70 -9.83
N PHE A 79 -3.72 10.38 -9.01
CA PHE A 79 -2.42 9.91 -9.48
C PHE A 79 -2.49 8.45 -9.91
N SER A 80 -1.64 8.05 -10.85
CA SER A 80 -1.41 6.63 -11.12
C SER A 80 -0.72 5.96 -9.93
N ILE A 81 -0.73 4.63 -9.89
CA ILE A 81 -0.10 3.87 -8.80
C ILE A 81 1.40 4.19 -8.70
N GLU A 82 2.09 4.34 -9.84
CA GLU A 82 3.53 4.64 -9.89
C GLU A 82 3.82 6.07 -9.42
N GLU A 83 2.98 7.05 -9.80
CA GLU A 83 3.07 8.42 -9.32
C GLU A 83 2.83 8.50 -7.80
N LEU A 84 1.87 7.73 -7.30
CA LEU A 84 1.51 7.71 -5.89
C LEU A 84 2.61 7.02 -5.06
N VAL A 85 3.15 5.89 -5.51
CA VAL A 85 4.29 5.22 -4.88
C VAL A 85 5.49 6.15 -4.78
N LYS A 86 5.88 6.86 -5.86
CA LYS A 86 7.01 7.80 -5.80
C LYS A 86 6.83 8.90 -4.75
N ARG A 87 5.60 9.39 -4.59
CA ARG A 87 5.27 10.41 -3.57
C ARG A 87 5.29 9.83 -2.17
N LEU A 88 4.69 8.66 -1.96
CA LEU A 88 4.66 7.98 -0.67
C LEU A 88 6.05 7.51 -0.23
N ALA A 89 6.87 7.02 -1.15
CA ALA A 89 8.27 6.66 -0.92
C ALA A 89 9.10 7.87 -0.45
N PHE A 90 8.85 9.06 -1.01
CA PHE A 90 9.46 10.28 -0.51
C PHE A 90 9.06 10.55 0.95
N PHE A 91 7.79 10.37 1.33
CA PHE A 91 7.33 10.48 2.71
C PHE A 91 7.90 9.40 3.65
N TYR A 92 8.24 8.23 3.11
CA TYR A 92 8.89 7.16 3.86
C TYR A 92 10.31 7.55 4.33
N HIS A 93 10.96 8.52 3.69
CA HIS A 93 12.26 9.04 4.11
C HIS A 93 12.18 10.34 4.93
N VAL A 94 10.98 10.89 5.14
CA VAL A 94 10.81 12.01 6.06
C VAL A 94 10.81 11.42 7.46
N GLU A 95 11.88 11.70 8.19
CA GLU A 95 12.07 11.28 9.57
C GLU A 95 11.57 12.35 10.54
N ASP A 96 11.07 11.95 11.71
CA ASP A 96 10.85 12.88 12.82
C ASP A 96 12.18 13.28 13.48
N ASP A 97 12.15 14.17 14.48
CA ASP A 97 13.34 14.66 15.20
C ASP A 97 14.17 13.54 15.88
N ARG A 98 13.68 12.29 15.88
CA ARG A 98 14.34 11.09 16.44
C ARG A 98 14.90 10.16 15.36
N GLY A 99 14.81 10.53 14.07
CA GLY A 99 15.29 9.71 12.95
C GLY A 99 14.32 8.59 12.54
N ILE A 100 13.03 8.70 12.89
CA ILE A 100 12.03 7.65 12.61
C ILE A 100 11.16 8.07 11.40
N PRO A 101 11.07 7.25 10.34
CA PRO A 101 10.15 7.47 9.22
C PRO A 101 8.69 7.74 9.64
N TYR A 102 8.11 8.86 9.19
CA TYR A 102 6.71 9.21 9.52
C TYR A 102 5.69 8.16 9.05
N LEU A 103 5.93 7.49 7.91
CA LEU A 103 5.00 6.46 7.41
C LEU A 103 4.99 5.20 8.30
N ARG A 104 6.11 4.89 8.98
CA ARG A 104 6.18 3.77 9.95
C ARG A 104 5.26 4.02 11.14
N ARG A 105 5.19 5.27 11.60
CA ARG A 105 4.30 5.68 12.70
C ARG A 105 2.81 5.51 12.41
N PHE A 106 2.39 5.43 11.14
CA PHE A 106 0.98 5.18 10.81
C PHE A 106 0.56 3.76 11.23
N PHE A 107 1.49 2.79 11.16
CA PHE A 107 1.22 1.40 11.49
C PHE A 107 1.64 1.00 12.92
N ASP A 108 2.40 1.85 13.62
CA ASP A 108 2.79 1.65 15.03
C ASP A 108 1.67 2.00 16.06
N ILE A 109 0.46 2.38 15.62
CA ILE A 109 -0.67 2.82 16.49
C ILE A 109 -1.65 1.67 16.77
#